data_AF-A0A392N4R2-F1
#
_entry.id   AF-A0A392N4R2-F1
#
_cell.length_a   1.000
_cell.length_b   1.000
_cell.length_c   1.000
_cell.angle_alpha   90.00
_cell.angle_beta   90.00
_cell.angle_gamma   90.00
#
_symmetry.space_group_name_H-M   'P 1'
#
loop_
_entity.id
_entity.type
_entity.pdbx_description
1 polymer ?
#
loop_
_entity_poly.entity_id
_entity_poly.type
_entity_poly.pdbx_seq_one_letter_code
_entity_poly.pdbx_strand_id
1 'polypeptide(L)'
;MNEKRLLMSKDSSGLTDDDRNPSPPERYESWTRARLKKGGEFTSEPAKKVAEKIVSLVEDTKKGDFVPKGRHDVLAEAIGTPEH
;
A
#
# COMPACT_ATOMS: atom_id res chain seq x y z
N MET A 1 -3.17 -14.23 -19.92
CA MET A 1 -3.98 -14.47 -18.71
C MET A 1 -3.22 -13.83 -17.57
N ASN A 2 -3.69 -12.66 -17.13
CA ASN A 2 -2.90 -11.71 -16.33
C ASN A 2 -3.27 -11.95 -14.87
N GLU A 3 -2.37 -12.59 -14.14
CA GLU A 3 -2.46 -12.87 -12.72
C GLU A 3 -2.35 -11.55 -11.93
N LYS A 4 -3.49 -11.13 -11.38
CA LYS A 4 -3.61 -10.01 -10.44
C LYS A 4 -3.06 -10.51 -9.11
N ARG A 5 -1.75 -10.40 -8.93
CA ARG A 5 -1.05 -10.76 -7.69
C ARG A 5 -1.38 -9.73 -6.62
N LEU A 6 -2.43 -10.08 -5.88
CA LEU A 6 -2.74 -9.64 -4.54
C LEU A 6 -1.45 -9.42 -3.73
N LEU A 7 -1.08 -8.16 -3.47
CA LEU A 7 0.00 -7.80 -2.55
C LEU A 7 -0.48 -8.06 -1.12
N MET A 8 -0.54 -9.33 -0.74
CA MET A 8 -0.62 -9.84 0.62
C MET A 8 0.02 -11.23 0.60
N SER A 9 1.29 -11.28 0.22
CA SER A 9 2.11 -12.45 0.47
C SER A 9 2.37 -12.55 1.97
N LYS A 10 1.69 -13.52 2.58
CA LYS A 10 2.04 -14.12 3.86
C LYS A 10 3.31 -14.97 3.64
N ASP A 11 4.47 -14.34 3.46
CA ASP A 11 5.74 -15.07 3.43
C ASP A 11 6.33 -15.12 4.84
N SER A 12 5.95 -16.18 5.54
CA SER A 12 6.68 -16.69 6.69
C SER A 12 7.84 -17.52 6.15
N SER A 13 9.05 -16.96 6.03
CA SER A 13 10.37 -17.63 6.14
C SER A 13 11.50 -16.73 5.66
N GLY A 14 12.34 -16.25 6.58
CA GLY A 14 13.58 -15.53 6.26
C GLY A 14 14.06 -14.61 7.38
N LEU A 15 14.19 -15.13 8.61
CA LEU A 15 14.83 -14.42 9.72
C LEU A 15 16.30 -14.18 9.36
N THR A 16 16.65 -12.92 9.08
CA THR A 16 18.02 -12.43 9.16
C THR A 16 18.12 -11.58 10.41
N ASP A 17 19.14 -11.83 11.23
CA ASP A 17 19.35 -11.33 12.61
C ASP A 17 19.55 -9.79 12.75
N ASP A 18 19.03 -9.00 11.80
CA ASP A 18 18.86 -7.53 11.85
C ASP A 18 17.43 -7.13 12.32
N ASP A 19 16.65 -8.12 12.74
CA ASP A 19 15.19 -8.13 12.99
C ASP A 19 14.74 -7.55 14.35
N ARG A 20 15.44 -6.57 14.93
CA ARG A 20 15.06 -6.03 16.27
C ARG A 20 14.08 -4.87 16.25
N ASN A 21 13.77 -4.32 15.10
CA ASN A 21 12.67 -3.37 14.96
C ASN A 21 12.12 -3.49 13.54
N PRO A 22 11.01 -4.20 13.30
CA PRO A 22 10.40 -4.17 11.98
C PRO A 22 10.12 -2.70 11.67
N SER A 23 10.72 -2.17 10.59
CA SER A 23 10.42 -0.83 10.10
C SER A 23 8.90 -0.66 10.14
N PRO A 24 8.38 0.43 10.74
CA PRO A 24 6.94 0.60 10.87
C PRO A 24 6.25 0.34 9.54
N PRO A 25 5.14 -0.43 9.53
CA PRO A 25 4.46 -0.79 8.29
C PRO A 25 4.11 0.47 7.51
N GLU A 26 4.17 0.38 6.18
CA GLU A 26 3.93 1.55 5.35
C GLU A 26 2.51 2.10 5.57
N ARG A 27 2.38 3.43 5.55
CA ARG A 27 1.13 4.11 5.87
C ARG A 27 -0.03 3.65 4.96
N TYR A 28 0.26 3.35 3.71
CA TYR A 28 -0.74 2.83 2.77
C TYR A 28 -1.23 1.42 3.13
N GLU A 29 -0.37 0.56 3.71
CA GLU A 29 -0.75 -0.78 4.15
C GLU A 29 -1.71 -0.69 5.34
N SER A 30 -1.39 0.17 6.31
CA SER A 30 -2.26 0.45 7.46
C SER A 30 -3.61 0.99 7.02
N TRP A 31 -3.62 1.92 6.06
CA TRP A 31 -4.83 2.50 5.48
C TRP A 31 -5.68 1.46 4.73
N THR A 32 -5.03 0.57 3.98
CA THR A 32 -5.67 -0.50 3.21
C THR A 32 -6.30 -1.52 4.15
N ARG A 33 -5.53 -2.00 5.14
CA ARG A 33 -6.01 -2.95 6.15
C ARG A 33 -7.19 -2.43 6.93
N ALA A 34 -7.21 -1.14 7.27
CA ALA A 34 -8.34 -0.50 7.95
C ALA A 34 -9.64 -0.48 7.10
N ARG A 35 -9.54 -0.62 5.78
CA ARG A 35 -10.67 -0.56 4.84
C ARG A 35 -11.09 -1.91 4.29
N LEU A 36 -10.41 -2.98 4.68
CA LEU A 36 -10.81 -4.36 4.41
C LEU A 36 -11.84 -4.82 5.45
N LYS A 37 -12.89 -5.49 4.98
CA LYS A 37 -13.82 -6.26 5.82
C LYS A 37 -13.15 -7.55 6.28
N LYS A 38 -13.77 -8.23 7.26
CA LYS A 38 -13.33 -9.56 7.72
C LYS A 38 -13.21 -10.60 6.58
N GLY A 39 -13.89 -10.40 5.45
CA GLY A 39 -13.80 -11.26 4.26
C GLY A 39 -12.72 -10.87 3.23
N GLY A 40 -11.88 -9.87 3.50
CA GLY A 40 -10.85 -9.41 2.55
C GLY A 40 -11.40 -8.55 1.40
N GLU A 41 -12.67 -8.19 1.45
CA GLU A 41 -13.29 -7.26 0.50
C GLU A 41 -13.23 -5.83 1.04
N PHE A 42 -13.08 -4.85 0.15
CA PHE A 42 -13.16 -3.44 0.53
C PHE A 42 -14.55 -3.06 1.04
N THR A 43 -14.57 -2.15 2.01
CA THR A 43 -15.81 -1.62 2.58
C THR A 43 -16.61 -0.77 1.61
N SER A 44 -15.95 -0.14 0.64
CA SER A 44 -16.56 0.79 -0.32
C SER A 44 -15.82 0.76 -1.67
N GLU A 45 -16.54 1.01 -2.76
CA GLU A 45 -15.94 1.21 -4.08
C GLU A 45 -14.87 2.32 -4.14
N PRO A 46 -15.07 3.51 -3.53
CA PRO A 46 -14.00 4.52 -3.48
C PRO A 46 -12.74 4.02 -2.77
N ALA A 47 -12.87 3.25 -1.69
CA ALA A 47 -11.71 2.65 -1.02
C ALA A 47 -10.96 1.66 -1.93
N LYS A 48 -11.71 0.87 -2.72
CA LYS A 48 -11.13 -0.04 -3.70
C LYS A 48 -10.35 0.72 -4.79
N LYS A 49 -10.90 1.80 -5.33
CA LYS A 49 -10.22 2.63 -6.34
C LYS A 49 -8.92 3.24 -5.82
N VAL A 50 -8.93 3.73 -4.58
CA VAL A 50 -7.72 4.25 -3.94
C VAL A 50 -6.70 3.13 -3.72
N ALA A 51 -7.13 1.93 -3.31
CA ALA A 51 -6.22 0.79 -3.19
C ALA A 51 -5.59 0.37 -4.52
N GLU A 52 -6.36 0.38 -5.62
CA GLU A 52 -5.83 0.14 -6.96
C GLU A 52 -4.78 1.20 -7.34
N LYS A 53 -5.04 2.48 -7.05
CA LYS A 53 -4.08 3.57 -7.30
C LYS A 53 -2.83 3.47 -6.43
N ILE A 54 -2.95 3.04 -5.17
CA ILE A 54 -1.82 2.76 -4.27
C ILE A 54 -0.90 1.71 -4.91
N VAL A 55 -1.44 0.61 -5.44
CA VAL A 55 -0.62 -0.44 -6.06
C VAL A 55 0.19 0.12 -7.23
N SER A 56 -0.43 0.91 -8.12
CA SER A 56 0.28 1.56 -9.22
C SER A 56 1.39 2.49 -8.73
N LEU A 57 1.11 3.34 -7.74
CA LEU A 57 2.09 4.28 -7.20
C LEU A 57 3.24 3.58 -6.46
N VAL A 58 2.99 2.46 -5.78
CA VAL A 58 4.04 1.63 -5.17
C VAL A 58 4.94 1.03 -6.25
N GLU A 59 4.37 0.56 -7.36
CA GLU A 59 5.15 0.09 -8.50
C GLU A 59 6.01 1.20 -9.11
N ASP A 60 5.45 2.40 -9.28
CA ASP A 60 6.17 3.57 -9.76
C ASP A 60 7.28 4.00 -8.79
N THR A 61 7.02 3.87 -7.48
CA THR A 61 8.04 4.12 -6.43
C THR A 61 9.20 3.15 -6.54
N LYS A 62 8.91 1.86 -6.77
CA LYS A 62 9.94 0.81 -6.93
C LYS A 62 10.77 1.01 -8.21
N LYS A 63 10.16 1.52 -9.28
CA LYS A 63 10.86 1.88 -10.52
C LYS A 63 11.69 3.17 -10.36
N GLY A 64 11.39 3.98 -9.36
CA GLY A 64 12.00 5.30 -9.15
C GLY A 64 11.28 6.44 -9.88
N ASP A 65 10.13 6.17 -10.49
CA ASP A 65 9.30 7.16 -11.19
C ASP A 65 8.54 8.05 -10.19
N PHE A 66 8.22 7.51 -9.01
CA PHE A 66 7.58 8.24 -7.92
C PHE A 66 8.49 8.29 -6.69
N VAL A 67 8.82 9.50 -6.22
CA VAL A 67 9.61 9.69 -5.00
C VAL A 67 8.73 10.36 -3.94
N PRO A 68 8.25 9.61 -2.93
CA PRO A 68 7.44 10.20 -1.87
C PRO A 68 8.27 11.23 -1.09
N LYS A 69 7.73 12.45 -0.95
CA LYS A 69 8.43 13.57 -0.29
C LYS A 69 7.55 14.22 0.76
N GLY A 70 7.95 14.07 2.02
CA GLY A 70 7.23 14.68 3.15
C GLY A 70 5.78 14.20 3.23
N ARG A 71 4.83 15.14 3.06
CA ARG A 71 3.38 14.83 3.07
C ARG A 71 2.86 14.35 1.71
N HIS A 72 3.65 14.47 0.66
CA HIS A 72 3.34 13.94 -0.66
C HIS A 72 3.81 12.49 -0.74
N ASP A 73 3.11 11.62 -0.03
CA ASP A 73 3.36 10.18 0.00
C ASP A 73 2.41 9.44 -0.95
N VAL A 74 2.68 8.14 -1.17
CA VAL A 74 1.89 7.25 -2.03
C VAL A 74 0.39 7.33 -1.69
N LEU A 75 0.07 7.40 -0.39
CA LEU A 75 -1.32 7.44 0.05
C LEU A 75 -1.97 8.81 -0.21
N ALA A 76 -1.28 9.92 0.02
CA ALA A 76 -1.78 11.25 -0.28
C ALA A 76 -2.06 11.42 -1.78
N GLU A 77 -1.14 10.94 -2.62
CA GLU A 77 -1.30 10.93 -4.07
C GLU A 77 -2.46 10.01 -4.50
N ALA A 78 -2.62 8.85 -3.85
CA ALA A 78 -3.71 7.92 -4.15
C ALA A 78 -5.09 8.45 -3.75
N ILE A 79 -5.20 9.12 -2.61
CA ILE A 79 -6.44 9.76 -2.15
C ILE A 79 -6.78 10.98 -3.02
N GLY A 80 -5.76 11.65 -3.58
CA GLY A 80 -5.93 12.71 -4.56
C GLY A 80 -6.50 14.00 -3.99
N THR A 81 -6.25 14.29 -2.71
CA THR A 81 -6.66 15.56 -2.08
C THR A 81 -5.52 16.58 -2.12
N PRO A 82 -5.54 17.55 -3.06
CA PRO A 82 -4.95 18.85 -2.85
C PRO A 82 -6.03 19.75 -2.23
N GLU A 83 -6.29 19.60 -0.94
CA GLU A 83 -7.08 20.60 -0.22
C GLU A 83 -6.31 21.02 1.02
N HIS A 84 -5.47 22.03 0.84
CA HIS A 84 -5.41 23.21 1.72
C HIS A 84 -4.72 24.37 1.02
#